data_AF-A0A6A9QIP4-F1
#
_entry.id   AF-A0A6A9QIP4-F1
#
_cell.length_a   1.000
_cell.length_b   1.000
_cell.length_c   1.000
_cell.angle_alpha   90.00
_cell.angle_beta   90.00
_cell.angle_gamma   90.00
#
_symmetry.space_group_name_H-M   'P 1'
#
loop_
_entity.id
_entity.type
_entity.pdbx_description
1 polymer ?
#
loop_
_entity_poly.entity_id
_entity_poly.type
_entity_poly.pdbx_seq_one_letter_code
_entity_poly.pdbx_strand_id
1 'polypeptide(L)'
;MNSIFLFIIFILTWILSALFAVAGVGAANTLIPIYYSLGIPFSIAAAAGLLLNVFSLSSATVNNGKRGRVLWKLGTIFLIPAVIMAPVGAFIGIHTPRKILLWIFVAFLGYTLYNLIRGRVKEETNKFSGNIKGYILGITVGAIAGFLGGLLGVGGGMIILPVLALIEKDYKKVSATAGYVALFSSASGFTSYLFLLRGISYELWLVILIGGILGGFSGSYLMNKMKTLYVKYTIVSIITFVLIKILIGVI
;
A
#
# COMPACT_ATOMS: atom_id res chain seq x y z
N MET A 1 -8.98 -24.20 13.64
CA MET A 1 -10.19 -23.63 12.97
C MET A 1 -10.74 -24.64 11.96
N ASN A 2 -11.98 -24.53 11.47
CA ASN A 2 -12.47 -25.44 10.41
C ASN A 2 -11.67 -25.25 9.11
N SER A 3 -11.22 -26.33 8.47
CA SER A 3 -10.44 -26.34 7.23
C SER A 3 -11.11 -25.57 6.09
N ILE A 4 -12.44 -25.59 5.99
CA ILE A 4 -13.18 -24.82 4.98
C ILE A 4 -12.99 -23.31 5.19
N PHE A 5 -13.05 -22.86 6.44
CA PHE A 5 -12.88 -21.45 6.77
C PHE A 5 -11.46 -20.95 6.46
N LEU A 6 -10.45 -21.76 6.80
CA LEU A 6 -9.05 -21.48 6.45
C LEU A 6 -8.86 -21.41 4.93
N PHE A 7 -9.47 -22.33 4.18
CA PHE A 7 -9.39 -22.32 2.72
C PHE A 7 -10.04 -21.07 2.10
N ILE A 8 -11.18 -20.61 2.62
CA ILE A 8 -11.81 -19.36 2.17
C ILE A 8 -10.89 -18.16 2.43
N ILE A 9 -10.30 -18.06 3.62
CA ILE A 9 -9.36 -16.99 3.95
C ILE A 9 -8.13 -17.03 3.03
N PHE A 10 -7.60 -18.22 2.75
CA PHE A 10 -6.49 -18.41 1.83
C PHE A 10 -6.79 -17.82 0.45
N ILE A 11 -7.89 -18.27 -0.17
CA ILE A 11 -8.29 -17.86 -1.53
C ILE A 11 -8.57 -16.37 -1.58
N LEU A 12 -9.31 -15.85 -0.59
CA LEU A 12 -9.65 -14.44 -0.51
C LEU A 12 -8.40 -13.56 -0.34
N THR A 13 -7.47 -13.97 0.53
CA THR A 13 -6.19 -13.28 0.74
C THR A 13 -5.35 -13.31 -0.52
N TRP A 14 -5.28 -14.44 -1.21
CA TRP A 14 -4.54 -14.58 -2.45
C TRP A 14 -5.08 -13.65 -3.54
N ILE A 15 -6.38 -13.74 -3.85
CA ILE A 15 -7.00 -12.95 -4.92
C ILE A 15 -6.87 -11.45 -4.65
N LEU A 16 -7.17 -11.00 -3.43
CA LEU A 16 -7.08 -9.58 -3.10
C LEU A 16 -5.63 -9.09 -3.10
N SER A 17 -4.69 -9.88 -2.56
CA SER A 17 -3.27 -9.52 -2.61
C SER A 17 -2.75 -9.46 -4.05
N ALA A 18 -3.22 -10.34 -4.94
CA ALA A 18 -2.86 -10.29 -6.36
C ALA A 18 -3.39 -9.02 -7.04
N LEU A 19 -4.67 -8.70 -6.83
CA LEU A 19 -5.28 -7.50 -7.40
C LEU A 19 -4.58 -6.21 -6.94
N PHE A 20 -4.32 -6.08 -5.65
CA PHE A 20 -3.67 -4.91 -5.08
C PHE A 20 -2.19 -4.82 -5.46
N ALA A 21 -1.48 -5.96 -5.56
CA ALA A 21 -0.10 -6.01 -6.04
C ALA A 21 0.06 -5.54 -7.49
N VAL A 22 -0.97 -5.65 -8.35
CA VAL A 22 -0.93 -5.06 -9.70
C VAL A 22 -0.78 -3.54 -9.65
N ALA A 23 -1.41 -2.89 -8.69
CA ALA A 23 -1.29 -1.45 -8.47
C ALA A 23 -0.12 -1.05 -7.56
N GLY A 24 0.58 -2.02 -6.97
CA GLY A 24 1.71 -1.71 -6.09
C GLY A 24 1.30 -1.26 -4.70
N VAL A 25 0.08 -1.59 -4.28
CA VAL A 25 -0.40 -1.37 -2.91
C VAL A 25 -0.59 -2.73 -2.28
N GLY A 26 -0.41 -2.82 -0.96
CA GLY A 26 -0.75 -4.03 -0.24
C GLY A 26 -2.26 -4.13 0.03
N ALA A 27 -2.78 -5.33 0.18
CA ALA A 27 -4.22 -5.57 0.35
C ALA A 27 -4.75 -5.31 1.79
N ALA A 28 -3.89 -4.90 2.73
CA ALA A 28 -4.24 -4.66 4.14
C ALA A 28 -5.53 -3.86 4.34
N ASN A 29 -5.67 -2.71 3.66
CA ASN A 29 -6.86 -1.86 3.81
C ASN A 29 -8.19 -2.60 3.53
N THR A 30 -8.17 -3.56 2.61
CA THR A 30 -9.36 -4.32 2.23
C THR A 30 -9.52 -5.56 3.11
N LEU A 31 -8.42 -6.22 3.45
CA LEU A 31 -8.44 -7.45 4.22
C LEU A 31 -8.71 -7.21 5.71
N ILE A 32 -8.30 -6.08 6.28
CA ILE A 32 -8.53 -5.76 7.71
C ILE A 32 -10.03 -5.77 8.06
N PRO A 33 -10.93 -5.04 7.36
CA PRO A 33 -12.36 -5.10 7.66
C PRO A 33 -12.98 -6.47 7.41
N ILE A 34 -12.47 -7.21 6.42
CA ILE A 34 -12.94 -8.57 6.14
C ILE A 34 -12.57 -9.47 7.32
N TYR A 35 -11.32 -9.50 7.75
CA TYR A 35 -10.87 -10.24 8.92
C TYR A 35 -11.65 -9.84 10.18
N TYR A 36 -11.90 -8.54 10.37
CA TYR A 36 -12.72 -8.05 11.48
C TYR A 36 -14.17 -8.57 11.41
N SER A 37 -14.79 -8.56 10.23
CA SER A 37 -16.14 -9.12 10.03
C SER A 37 -16.22 -10.64 10.26
N LEU A 38 -15.08 -11.34 10.15
CA LEU A 38 -14.96 -12.76 10.46
C LEU A 38 -14.70 -13.03 11.96
N GLY A 39 -14.76 -12.00 12.81
CA GLY A 39 -14.62 -12.11 14.27
C GLY A 39 -13.19 -11.97 14.79
N ILE A 40 -12.22 -11.60 13.94
CA ILE A 40 -10.84 -11.35 14.37
C ILE A 40 -10.77 -9.94 14.99
N PRO A 41 -10.24 -9.75 16.21
CA PRO A 41 -10.11 -8.43 16.82
C PRO A 41 -9.39 -7.43 15.91
N PHE A 42 -9.85 -6.17 15.89
CA PHE A 42 -9.34 -5.17 14.94
C PHE A 42 -7.82 -4.95 15.04
N SER A 43 -7.27 -4.89 16.26
CA SER A 43 -5.82 -4.75 16.51
C SER A 43 -5.01 -5.88 15.87
N ILE A 44 -5.54 -7.09 15.95
CA ILE A 44 -4.98 -8.32 15.39
C ILE A 44 -5.09 -8.31 13.87
N ALA A 45 -6.26 -7.95 13.33
CA ALA A 45 -6.49 -7.81 11.89
C ALA A 45 -5.55 -6.77 11.27
N ALA A 46 -5.35 -5.63 11.94
CA ALA A 46 -4.42 -4.57 11.53
C ALA A 46 -2.97 -5.06 11.48
N ALA A 47 -2.51 -5.76 12.52
CA ALA A 47 -1.18 -6.37 12.55
C ALA A 47 -1.00 -7.38 11.41
N ALA A 48 -2.00 -8.25 11.19
CA ALA A 48 -1.99 -9.22 10.11
C ALA A 48 -1.97 -8.57 8.72
N GLY A 49 -2.71 -7.47 8.52
CA GLY A 49 -2.71 -6.69 7.28
C GLY A 49 -1.35 -6.08 6.98
N LEU A 50 -0.71 -5.44 7.97
CA LEU A 50 0.63 -4.88 7.79
C LEU A 50 1.68 -5.95 7.49
N LEU A 51 1.64 -7.08 8.19
CA LEU A 51 2.56 -8.20 7.92
C LEU A 51 2.32 -8.79 6.53
N LEU A 52 1.06 -9.00 6.16
CA LEU A 52 0.67 -9.47 4.84
C LEU A 52 1.25 -8.56 3.74
N ASN A 53 1.13 -7.24 3.91
CA ASN A 53 1.73 -6.29 2.98
C ASN A 53 3.23 -6.51 2.85
N VAL A 54 3.94 -6.78 3.95
CA VAL A 54 5.39 -7.06 3.90
C VAL A 54 5.67 -8.24 2.98
N PHE A 55 4.99 -9.37 3.18
CA PHE A 55 5.26 -10.58 2.40
C PHE A 55 4.77 -10.49 0.95
N SER A 56 3.56 -9.98 0.71
CA SER A 56 3.03 -9.82 -0.64
C SER A 56 3.83 -8.81 -1.46
N LEU A 57 4.22 -7.68 -0.84
CA LEU A 57 4.98 -6.67 -1.54
C LEU A 57 6.44 -7.07 -1.69
N SER A 58 7.00 -7.91 -0.81
CA SER A 58 8.34 -8.47 -1.00
C SER A 58 8.41 -9.28 -2.29
N SER A 59 7.49 -10.23 -2.49
CA SER A 59 7.47 -11.05 -3.71
C SER A 59 7.21 -10.20 -4.95
N ALA A 60 6.32 -9.19 -4.87
CA ALA A 60 6.06 -8.26 -5.95
C ALA A 60 7.27 -7.38 -6.30
N THR A 61 7.93 -6.80 -5.29
CA THR A 61 9.12 -5.95 -5.44
C THR A 61 10.29 -6.73 -6.01
N VAL A 62 10.53 -7.96 -5.57
CA VAL A 62 11.58 -8.82 -6.14
C VAL A 62 11.30 -9.10 -7.63
N ASN A 63 10.08 -9.48 -7.99
CA ASN A 63 9.71 -9.75 -9.39
C ASN A 63 9.82 -8.49 -10.28
N ASN A 64 9.38 -7.34 -9.77
CA ASN A 64 9.44 -6.06 -10.48
C ASN A 64 10.87 -5.49 -10.56
N GLY A 65 11.68 -5.71 -9.52
CA GLY A 65 13.08 -5.31 -9.46
C GLY A 65 13.92 -6.06 -10.49
N LYS A 66 13.74 -7.38 -10.59
CA LYS A 66 14.38 -8.21 -11.64
C LYS A 66 14.05 -7.77 -13.08
N ARG A 67 12.93 -7.08 -13.27
CA ARG A 67 12.47 -6.58 -14.58
C ARG A 67 12.77 -5.09 -14.81
N GLY A 68 13.56 -4.46 -13.93
CA GLY A 68 13.94 -3.05 -14.06
C GLY A 68 12.78 -2.06 -13.93
N ARG A 69 11.67 -2.44 -13.26
CA ARG A 69 10.49 -1.58 -13.10
C ARG A 69 10.56 -0.69 -11.87
N VAL A 70 11.38 -1.04 -10.87
CA VAL A 70 11.52 -0.25 -9.65
C VAL A 70 12.46 0.93 -9.90
N LEU A 71 11.96 2.15 -9.71
CA LEU A 71 12.77 3.37 -9.75
C LEU A 71 13.53 3.53 -8.44
N TRP A 72 14.62 2.78 -8.25
CA TRP A 72 15.33 2.68 -6.97
C TRP A 72 15.69 4.04 -6.36
N LYS A 73 16.28 4.95 -7.14
CA LYS A 73 16.68 6.29 -6.68
C LYS A 73 15.48 7.10 -6.18
N LEU A 74 14.40 7.15 -6.95
CA LEU A 74 13.20 7.90 -6.59
C LEU A 74 12.47 7.24 -5.41
N GLY A 75 12.38 5.91 -5.44
CA GLY A 75 11.78 5.11 -4.38
C GLY A 75 12.49 5.30 -3.05
N THR A 76 13.82 5.30 -3.00
CA THR A 76 14.58 5.47 -1.74
C THR A 76 14.43 6.87 -1.14
N ILE A 77 14.35 7.91 -1.98
CA ILE A 77 14.08 9.29 -1.54
C ILE A 77 12.75 9.38 -0.79
N PHE A 78 11.71 8.70 -1.29
CA PHE A 78 10.43 8.62 -0.59
C PHE A 78 10.47 7.65 0.60
N LEU A 79 11.21 6.55 0.47
CA LEU A 79 11.20 5.44 1.41
C LEU A 79 11.75 5.81 2.78
N ILE A 80 12.96 6.36 2.83
CA ILE A 80 13.68 6.62 4.08
C ILE A 80 12.83 7.47 5.04
N PRO A 81 12.34 8.66 4.63
CA PRO A 81 11.51 9.47 5.52
C PRO A 81 10.15 8.84 5.79
N ALA A 82 9.59 8.06 4.84
CA ALA A 82 8.32 7.37 5.08
C ALA A 82 8.45 6.30 6.18
N VAL A 83 9.54 5.54 6.18
CA VAL A 83 9.84 4.52 7.20
C VAL A 83 10.03 5.16 8.57
N ILE A 84 10.74 6.28 8.64
CA ILE A 84 11.00 7.01 9.89
C ILE A 84 9.71 7.63 10.45
N MET A 85 8.87 8.23 9.60
CA MET A 85 7.66 8.92 10.05
C MET A 85 6.46 8.01 10.26
N ALA A 86 6.47 6.77 9.77
CA ALA A 86 5.35 5.84 9.94
C ALA A 86 5.05 5.49 11.41
N PRO A 87 6.03 5.11 12.25
CA PRO A 87 5.78 4.87 13.67
C PRO A 87 5.28 6.12 14.40
N VAL A 88 5.82 7.30 14.05
CA VAL A 88 5.39 8.59 14.61
C VAL A 88 3.91 8.85 14.29
N GLY A 89 3.51 8.59 13.04
CA GLY A 89 2.12 8.68 12.62
C GLY A 89 1.22 7.69 13.36
N ALA A 90 1.63 6.42 13.47
CA ALA A 90 0.88 5.40 14.20
C ALA A 90 0.66 5.77 15.67
N PHE A 91 1.68 6.30 16.34
CA PHE A 91 1.60 6.73 17.73
C PHE A 91 0.67 7.94 17.93
N ILE A 92 0.81 8.98 17.10
CA ILE A 92 -0.02 10.20 17.18
C ILE A 92 -1.48 9.92 16.77
N GLY A 93 -1.70 8.94 15.90
CA GLY A 93 -3.03 8.55 15.44
C GLY A 93 -3.98 8.11 16.53
N ILE A 94 -3.47 7.63 17.65
CA ILE A 94 -4.27 7.25 18.82
C ILE A 94 -5.03 8.46 19.39
N HIS A 95 -4.46 9.67 19.26
CA HIS A 95 -4.99 10.89 19.86
C HIS A 95 -5.62 11.86 18.84
N THR A 96 -5.56 11.53 17.55
CA THR A 96 -5.95 12.47 16.49
C THR A 96 -7.36 12.19 15.96
N PRO A 97 -8.23 13.20 15.78
CA PRO A 97 -9.56 13.00 15.20
C PRO A 97 -9.48 12.43 13.78
N ARG A 98 -9.78 11.14 13.64
CA ARG A 98 -9.69 10.38 12.38
C ARG A 98 -10.42 11.05 11.21
N LYS A 99 -11.53 11.73 11.50
CA LYS A 99 -12.36 12.43 10.50
C LYS A 99 -11.57 13.47 9.70
N ILE A 100 -10.73 14.29 10.33
CA ILE A 100 -9.99 15.37 9.65
C ILE A 100 -9.00 14.76 8.65
N LEU A 101 -8.29 13.70 9.05
CA LEU A 101 -7.30 13.04 8.21
C LEU A 101 -7.93 12.38 6.99
N LEU A 102 -9.06 11.70 7.19
CA LEU A 102 -9.79 11.07 6.10
C LEU A 102 -10.25 12.10 5.07
N TRP A 103 -10.67 13.30 5.48
CA TRP A 103 -11.04 14.37 4.54
C TRP A 103 -9.86 14.92 3.75
N ILE A 104 -8.70 15.13 4.38
CA ILE A 104 -7.47 15.52 3.67
C ILE A 104 -7.08 14.44 2.65
N PHE A 105 -7.17 13.17 3.06
CA PHE A 105 -6.83 12.04 2.20
C PHE A 105 -7.82 11.89 1.03
N VAL A 106 -9.12 12.08 1.27
CA VAL A 106 -10.16 12.10 0.23
C VAL A 106 -9.90 13.22 -0.77
N ALA A 107 -9.60 14.44 -0.30
CA ALA A 107 -9.29 15.56 -1.18
C ALA A 107 -8.06 15.25 -2.06
N PHE A 108 -7.00 14.69 -1.47
CA PHE A 108 -5.80 14.31 -2.20
C PHE A 108 -6.04 13.19 -3.22
N LEU A 109 -6.71 12.09 -2.83
CA LEU A 109 -7.04 11.01 -3.74
C LEU A 109 -7.99 11.47 -4.86
N GLY A 110 -8.96 12.34 -4.56
CA GLY A 110 -9.86 12.94 -5.53
C GLY A 110 -9.12 13.80 -6.55
N TYR A 111 -8.15 14.61 -6.08
CA TYR A 111 -7.27 15.37 -6.95
C TYR A 111 -6.43 14.48 -7.87
N THR A 112 -5.83 13.40 -7.34
CA THR A 112 -5.08 12.46 -8.17
C THR A 112 -5.99 11.77 -9.19
N LEU A 113 -7.15 11.28 -8.76
CA LEU A 113 -8.11 10.60 -9.62
C LEU A 113 -8.54 11.50 -10.78
N TYR A 114 -8.86 12.76 -10.49
CA TYR A 114 -9.20 13.76 -11.50
C TYR A 114 -8.08 13.92 -12.55
N ASN A 115 -6.83 14.07 -12.12
CA ASN A 115 -5.70 14.24 -13.03
C ASN A 115 -5.39 12.99 -13.86
N LEU A 116 -5.52 11.80 -13.26
CA LEU A 116 -5.35 10.53 -13.97
C LEU A 116 -6.41 10.33 -15.05
N ILE A 117 -7.68 10.61 -14.75
CA ILE A 117 -8.78 10.50 -15.72
C ILE A 117 -8.63 11.54 -16.83
N ARG A 118 -8.28 12.78 -16.50
CA ARG A 118 -8.06 13.85 -17.48
C ARG A 118 -6.76 13.71 -18.28
N GLY A 119 -5.92 12.73 -17.97
CA GLY A 119 -4.65 12.51 -18.67
C GLY A 119 -3.63 13.62 -18.47
N ARG A 120 -3.75 14.43 -17.41
CA ARG A 120 -2.88 15.59 -17.11
C ARG A 120 -1.57 15.19 -16.42
N VAL A 121 -1.13 13.95 -16.62
CA VAL A 121 0.09 13.42 -15.98
C VAL A 121 1.32 13.97 -16.68
N LYS A 122 2.20 14.61 -15.91
CA LYS A 122 3.47 15.13 -16.39
C LYS A 122 4.58 14.15 -16.02
N GLU A 123 5.58 14.02 -16.88
CA GLU A 123 6.75 13.18 -16.60
C GLU A 123 7.79 14.04 -15.87
N GLU A 124 7.69 14.08 -14.53
CA GLU A 124 8.44 14.98 -13.65
C GLU A 124 9.30 14.20 -12.63
N THR A 125 9.66 12.94 -12.89
CA THR A 125 10.51 12.14 -12.00
C THR A 125 11.85 12.82 -11.64
N ASN A 126 12.44 13.55 -12.60
CA ASN A 126 13.66 14.33 -12.39
C ASN A 126 13.47 15.52 -11.44
N LYS A 127 12.25 16.05 -11.27
CA LYS A 127 11.95 17.14 -10.34
C LYS A 127 12.23 16.76 -8.89
N PHE A 128 12.13 15.48 -8.55
CA PHE A 128 12.33 14.95 -7.21
C PHE A 128 13.75 14.40 -6.98
N SER A 129 14.56 14.27 -8.02
CA SER A 129 15.84 13.56 -7.96
C SER A 129 16.99 14.24 -8.72
N GLY A 130 16.76 15.43 -9.29
CA GLY A 130 17.69 16.17 -10.14
C GLY A 130 18.46 17.31 -9.46
N ASN A 131 17.96 17.86 -8.34
CA ASN A 131 18.64 18.92 -7.59
C ASN A 131 18.26 18.90 -6.10
N ILE A 132 18.95 19.70 -5.27
CA ILE A 132 18.73 19.71 -3.81
C ILE A 132 17.30 20.07 -3.42
N LYS A 133 16.67 21.03 -4.13
CA LYS A 133 15.26 21.40 -3.91
C LYS A 133 14.33 20.22 -4.18
N GLY A 134 14.63 19.43 -5.21
CA GLY A 134 13.92 18.20 -5.55
C GLY A 134 14.05 17.12 -4.49
N TYR A 135 15.25 16.91 -3.96
CA TYR A 135 15.47 16.00 -2.84
C TYR A 135 14.67 16.42 -1.60
N ILE A 136 14.69 17.72 -1.25
CA ILE A 136 13.90 18.25 -0.12
C ILE A 136 12.40 17.99 -0.34
N LEU A 137 11.90 18.25 -1.55
CA LEU A 137 10.51 17.98 -1.89
C LEU A 137 10.18 16.48 -1.77
N GLY A 138 11.04 15.60 -2.28
CA GLY A 138 10.87 14.16 -2.17
C GLY A 138 10.89 13.66 -0.73
N ILE A 139 11.79 14.21 0.09
CA ILE A 139 11.87 13.90 1.51
C ILE A 139 10.59 14.32 2.22
N THR A 140 10.09 15.52 1.93
CA THR A 140 8.86 16.06 2.51
C THR A 140 7.65 15.20 2.15
N VAL A 141 7.53 14.82 0.88
CA VAL A 141 6.44 13.95 0.41
C VAL A 141 6.52 12.56 1.04
N GLY A 142 7.72 11.98 1.11
CA GLY A 142 7.93 10.69 1.78
C GLY A 142 7.59 10.75 3.27
N ALA A 143 8.00 11.81 3.98
CA ALA A 143 7.68 12.03 5.39
C ALA A 143 6.17 12.13 5.63
N ILE A 144 5.47 12.95 4.84
CA ILE A 144 4.01 13.09 4.90
C ILE A 144 3.33 11.75 4.60
N ALA A 145 3.80 11.03 3.58
CA ALA A 145 3.24 9.74 3.20
C ALA A 145 3.43 8.66 4.26
N GLY A 146 4.61 8.59 4.89
CA GLY A 146 4.87 7.71 6.02
C GLY A 146 3.99 8.06 7.22
N PHE A 147 3.98 9.34 7.59
CA PHE A 147 3.16 9.85 8.70
C PHE A 147 1.68 9.51 8.51
N LEU A 148 1.09 9.88 7.37
CA LEU A 148 -0.31 9.58 7.05
C LEU A 148 -0.57 8.07 6.92
N GLY A 149 0.36 7.33 6.32
CA GLY A 149 0.25 5.87 6.16
C GLY A 149 0.30 5.13 7.51
N GLY A 150 1.10 5.62 8.45
CA GLY A 150 1.16 5.13 9.83
C GLY A 150 -0.09 5.49 10.63
N LEU A 151 -0.53 6.76 10.53
CA LEU A 151 -1.78 7.26 11.12
C LEU A 151 -3.01 6.44 10.72
N LEU A 152 -3.09 6.07 9.43
CA LEU A 152 -4.22 5.33 8.87
C LEU A 152 -4.05 3.81 8.97
N GLY A 153 -2.89 3.31 9.38
CA GLY A 153 -2.58 1.88 9.46
C GLY A 153 -2.57 1.13 8.12
N VAL A 154 -2.52 1.85 6.99
CA VAL A 154 -2.56 1.28 5.63
C VAL A 154 -1.19 1.16 4.97
N GLY A 155 -0.14 1.68 5.60
CA GLY A 155 1.22 1.74 5.06
C GLY A 155 1.40 2.90 4.07
N GLY A 156 2.63 3.39 3.91
CA GLY A 156 2.93 4.60 3.13
C GLY A 156 2.66 4.47 1.63
N GLY A 157 2.57 3.24 1.12
CA GLY A 157 2.31 2.92 -0.29
C GLY A 157 1.06 3.55 -0.87
N MET A 158 0.00 3.62 -0.06
CA MET A 158 -1.28 4.14 -0.49
C MET A 158 -1.27 5.66 -0.73
N ILE A 159 -0.34 6.36 -0.07
CA ILE A 159 -0.09 7.78 -0.29
C ILE A 159 0.97 7.98 -1.39
N ILE A 160 1.99 7.13 -1.47
CA ILE A 160 3.06 7.25 -2.47
C ILE A 160 2.59 6.89 -3.88
N LEU A 161 1.69 5.91 -4.01
CA LEU A 161 1.11 5.52 -5.30
C LEU A 161 0.51 6.72 -6.06
N PRO A 162 -0.45 7.49 -5.50
CA PRO A 162 -1.04 8.62 -6.20
C PRO A 162 -0.03 9.74 -6.49
N VAL A 163 0.99 9.95 -5.66
CA VAL A 163 2.09 10.88 -5.98
C VAL A 163 2.84 10.41 -7.22
N LEU A 164 3.31 9.17 -7.23
CA LEU A 164 4.05 8.59 -8.35
C LEU A 164 3.23 8.62 -9.63
N ALA A 165 1.93 8.33 -9.55
CA ALA A 165 1.02 8.33 -10.69
C ALA A 165 0.81 9.72 -11.32
N LEU A 166 1.13 10.81 -10.59
CA LEU A 166 1.09 12.17 -11.12
C LEU A 166 2.38 12.61 -11.81
N ILE A 167 3.50 11.90 -11.57
CA ILE A 167 4.84 12.32 -12.00
C ILE A 167 5.53 11.32 -12.94
N GLU A 168 4.97 10.13 -13.15
CA GLU A 168 5.50 9.07 -14.01
C GLU A 168 4.38 8.52 -14.90
N LYS A 169 4.69 8.34 -16.20
CA LYS A 169 3.73 7.89 -17.21
C LYS A 169 3.75 6.37 -17.41
N ASP A 170 4.84 5.69 -17.07
CA ASP A 170 4.86 4.23 -17.02
C ASP A 170 4.26 3.74 -15.70
N TYR A 171 2.96 3.42 -15.72
CA TYR A 171 2.22 2.93 -14.57
C TYR A 171 2.74 1.60 -14.03
N LYS A 172 3.52 0.83 -14.80
CA LYS A 172 4.24 -0.33 -14.25
C LYS A 172 5.34 0.10 -13.29
N LYS A 173 6.06 1.19 -13.61
CA LYS A 173 7.08 1.76 -12.73
C LYS A 173 6.46 2.44 -11.51
N VAL A 174 5.33 3.12 -11.70
CA VAL A 174 4.51 3.68 -10.60
C VAL A 174 4.15 2.59 -9.61
N SER A 175 3.51 1.52 -10.08
CA SER A 175 3.12 0.37 -9.25
C SER A 175 4.33 -0.30 -8.58
N ALA A 176 5.38 -0.63 -9.34
CA ALA A 176 6.57 -1.28 -8.79
C ALA A 176 7.26 -0.44 -7.70
N THR A 177 7.39 0.87 -7.92
CA THR A 177 8.06 1.79 -6.99
C THR A 177 7.18 2.08 -5.76
N ALA A 178 5.87 2.22 -5.94
CA ALA A 178 4.92 2.33 -4.83
C ALA A 178 4.98 1.08 -3.94
N GLY A 179 4.99 -0.12 -4.54
CA GLY A 179 5.08 -1.39 -3.83
C GLY A 179 6.36 -1.54 -3.03
N TYR A 180 7.49 -1.11 -3.59
CA TYR A 180 8.77 -1.04 -2.88
C TYR A 180 8.72 -0.13 -1.64
N VAL A 181 8.12 1.06 -1.75
CA VAL A 181 7.99 1.97 -0.59
C VAL A 181 6.98 1.43 0.42
N ALA A 182 5.88 0.84 -0.06
CA ALA A 182 4.83 0.24 0.73
C ALA A 182 5.32 -0.94 1.58
N LEU A 183 6.22 -1.77 1.03
CA LEU A 183 6.86 -2.90 1.69
C LEU A 183 7.51 -2.47 3.01
N PHE A 184 8.49 -1.58 2.93
CA PHE A 184 9.31 -1.19 4.07
C PHE A 184 8.56 -0.26 5.02
N SER A 185 7.68 0.61 4.52
CA SER A 185 6.81 1.40 5.39
C SER A 185 5.82 0.53 6.18
N SER A 186 5.29 -0.53 5.58
CA SER A 186 4.45 -1.52 6.29
C SER A 186 5.27 -2.33 7.29
N ALA A 187 6.50 -2.71 6.96
CA ALA A 187 7.41 -3.38 7.89
C ALA A 187 7.72 -2.48 9.11
N SER A 188 7.97 -1.19 8.88
CA SER A 188 8.16 -0.20 9.95
C SER A 188 6.91 -0.07 10.82
N GLY A 189 5.74 0.14 10.21
CA GLY A 189 4.47 0.24 10.95
C GLY A 189 4.11 -1.03 11.73
N PHE A 190 4.44 -2.20 11.21
CA PHE A 190 4.22 -3.49 11.88
C PHE A 190 5.02 -3.60 13.18
N THR A 191 6.18 -2.95 13.31
CA THR A 191 6.97 -2.98 14.56
C THR A 191 6.18 -2.47 15.76
N SER A 192 5.26 -1.53 15.57
CA SER A 192 4.38 -1.01 16.62
C SER A 192 3.33 -2.03 17.10
N TYR A 193 3.12 -3.11 16.35
CA TYR A 193 2.15 -4.18 16.64
C TYR A 193 2.81 -5.51 17.04
N LEU A 194 4.15 -5.59 17.11
CA LEU A 194 4.89 -6.83 17.45
C LEU A 194 4.43 -7.45 18.77
N PHE A 195 4.09 -6.62 19.76
CA PHE A 195 3.63 -7.08 21.07
C PHE A 195 2.20 -7.65 21.06
N LEU A 196 1.40 -7.36 20.04
CA LEU A 196 0.00 -7.79 19.88
C LEU A 196 -0.14 -9.13 19.14
N LEU A 197 0.98 -9.74 18.72
CA LEU A 197 1.01 -11.03 18.01
C LEU A 197 0.64 -12.23 18.90
N ARG A 198 0.57 -12.03 20.22
CA ARG A 198 0.19 -13.07 21.19
C ARG A 198 -1.33 -13.24 21.19
N GLY A 199 -1.87 -14.09 20.33
CA GLY A 199 -3.30 -14.43 20.36
C GLY A 199 -3.91 -15.03 19.10
N ILE A 200 -3.21 -15.07 17.96
CA ILE A 200 -3.72 -15.74 16.75
C ILE A 200 -3.23 -17.18 16.67
N SER A 201 -4.09 -18.09 16.19
CA SER A 201 -3.70 -19.44 15.79
C SER A 201 -2.61 -19.42 14.71
N TYR A 202 -1.60 -20.28 14.88
CA TYR A 202 -0.51 -20.45 13.93
C TYR A 202 -1.00 -20.85 12.52
N GLU A 203 -2.10 -21.61 12.47
CA GLU A 203 -2.79 -22.02 11.25
C GLU A 203 -3.25 -20.83 10.40
N LEU A 204 -3.90 -19.83 11.03
CA LEU A 204 -4.40 -18.65 10.32
C LEU A 204 -3.25 -17.81 9.78
N TRP A 205 -2.18 -17.66 10.55
CA TRP A 205 -0.97 -16.95 10.11
C TRP A 205 -0.37 -17.58 8.86
N LEU A 206 -0.15 -18.89 8.85
CA LEU A 206 0.41 -19.59 7.71
C LEU A 206 -0.43 -19.39 6.45
N VAL A 207 -1.75 -19.50 6.59
CA VAL A 207 -2.69 -19.33 5.47
C VAL A 207 -2.62 -17.92 4.88
N ILE A 208 -2.66 -16.88 5.73
CA ILE A 208 -2.59 -15.49 5.27
C ILE A 208 -1.24 -15.21 4.61
N LEU A 209 -0.14 -15.69 5.19
CA LEU A 209 1.21 -15.50 4.67
C LEU A 209 1.40 -16.15 3.30
N ILE A 210 1.02 -17.42 3.16
CA ILE A 210 1.15 -18.14 1.88
C ILE A 210 0.26 -17.49 0.82
N GLY A 211 -1.00 -17.17 1.16
CA GLY A 211 -1.91 -16.45 0.26
C GLY A 211 -1.35 -15.10 -0.18
N GLY A 212 -0.74 -14.35 0.73
CA GLY A 212 -0.08 -13.08 0.46
C GLY A 212 1.11 -13.18 -0.49
N ILE A 213 2.02 -14.12 -0.22
CA ILE A 213 3.21 -14.35 -1.06
C ILE A 213 2.79 -14.73 -2.48
N LEU A 214 1.86 -15.68 -2.61
CA LEU A 214 1.29 -16.11 -3.90
C LEU A 214 0.57 -14.96 -4.60
N GLY A 215 -0.17 -14.14 -3.85
CA GLY A 215 -0.83 -12.95 -4.37
C GLY A 215 0.16 -11.93 -4.91
N GLY A 216 1.16 -11.55 -4.13
CA GLY A 216 2.20 -10.63 -4.57
C GLY A 216 2.94 -11.12 -5.82
N PHE A 217 3.27 -12.41 -5.87
CA PHE A 217 3.94 -13.01 -7.02
C PHE A 217 3.03 -13.04 -8.26
N SER A 218 1.82 -13.58 -8.13
CA SER A 218 0.86 -13.68 -9.24
C SER A 218 0.40 -12.31 -9.74
N GLY A 219 0.13 -11.37 -8.85
CA GLY A 219 -0.26 -9.99 -9.17
C GLY A 219 0.84 -9.22 -9.89
N SER A 220 2.07 -9.25 -9.39
CA SER A 220 3.20 -8.62 -10.08
C SER A 220 3.51 -9.31 -11.42
N TYR A 221 3.38 -10.64 -11.50
CA TYR A 221 3.53 -11.37 -12.75
C TYR A 221 2.49 -10.93 -13.79
N LEU A 222 1.23 -10.82 -13.39
CA LEU A 222 0.13 -10.32 -14.22
C LEU A 222 0.38 -8.89 -14.68
N MET A 223 0.72 -7.97 -13.75
CA MET A 223 1.04 -6.58 -14.04
C MET A 223 2.11 -6.44 -15.12
N ASN A 224 3.14 -7.29 -15.08
CA ASN A 224 4.20 -7.22 -16.07
C ASN A 224 3.76 -7.65 -17.48
N LYS A 225 2.78 -8.55 -17.60
CA LYS A 225 2.17 -8.92 -18.89
C LYS A 225 1.17 -7.88 -19.41
N MET A 226 0.55 -7.10 -18.53
CA MET A 226 -0.42 -6.07 -18.90
C MET A 226 0.23 -4.92 -19.68
N LYS A 227 -0.53 -4.21 -20.52
CA LYS A 227 -0.09 -2.90 -21.05
C LYS A 227 -0.13 -1.87 -19.92
N THR A 228 0.73 -0.85 -19.99
CA THR A 228 0.80 0.20 -18.95
C THR A 228 -0.57 0.88 -18.73
N LEU A 229 -1.37 1.02 -19.79
CA LEU A 229 -2.74 1.53 -19.72
C LEU A 229 -3.68 0.69 -18.84
N TYR A 230 -3.56 -0.64 -18.87
CA TYR A 230 -4.39 -1.50 -18.01
C TYR A 230 -3.96 -1.40 -16.54
N VAL A 231 -2.66 -1.23 -16.27
CA VAL A 231 -2.16 -0.97 -14.91
C VAL A 231 -2.69 0.37 -14.40
N LYS A 232 -2.74 1.41 -15.25
CA LYS A 232 -3.41 2.68 -14.95
C LYS A 232 -4.87 2.46 -14.55
N TYR A 233 -5.61 1.67 -15.31
CA TYR A 233 -7.02 1.38 -14.97
C TYR A 233 -7.14 0.65 -13.64
N THR A 234 -6.26 -0.31 -13.33
CA THR A 234 -6.24 -0.95 -12.00
C THR A 234 -5.97 0.06 -10.89
N ILE A 235 -5.01 0.96 -11.06
CA ILE A 235 -4.70 2.03 -10.10
C ILE A 235 -5.92 2.95 -9.89
N VAL A 236 -6.55 3.40 -10.98
CA VAL A 236 -7.75 4.25 -10.94
C VAL A 236 -8.91 3.55 -10.25
N SER A 237 -9.13 2.27 -10.53
CA SER A 237 -10.17 1.47 -9.88
C SER A 237 -9.93 1.31 -8.38
N ILE A 238 -8.67 1.07 -7.97
CA ILE A 238 -8.33 0.96 -6.55
C ILE A 238 -8.48 2.31 -5.84
N ILE A 239 -8.01 3.42 -6.43
CA ILE A 239 -8.20 4.76 -5.85
C ILE A 239 -9.68 5.08 -5.70
N THR A 240 -10.49 4.80 -6.73
CA THR A 240 -11.94 4.99 -6.70
C THR A 240 -12.60 4.14 -5.62
N PHE A 241 -12.27 2.85 -5.55
CA PHE A 241 -12.78 1.94 -4.52
C PHE A 241 -12.49 2.45 -3.11
N VAL A 242 -11.27 2.91 -2.87
CA VAL A 242 -10.84 3.42 -1.56
C VAL A 242 -11.55 4.72 -1.21
N LEU A 243 -11.69 5.64 -2.18
CA LEU A 243 -12.45 6.87 -1.99
C LEU A 243 -13.90 6.59 -1.58
N ILE A 244 -14.57 5.70 -2.31
CA ILE A 244 -15.95 5.30 -2.00
C ILE A 244 -16.02 4.69 -0.60
N LYS A 245 -15.08 3.81 -0.26
CA LYS A 245 -15.00 3.15 1.05
C LYS A 245 -14.85 4.18 2.20
N ILE A 246 -14.06 5.23 2.01
CA ILE A 246 -13.91 6.30 3.00
C ILE A 246 -15.19 7.14 3.11
N LEU A 247 -15.80 7.51 1.98
CA LEU A 247 -16.99 8.36 1.96
C LEU A 247 -18.22 7.69 2.58
N ILE A 248 -18.35 6.37 2.46
CA ILE A 248 -19.44 5.59 3.09
C ILE A 248 -19.17 5.35 4.59
N GLY A 249 -17.98 5.71 5.09
CA GLY A 249 -17.62 5.51 6.50
C GLY A 249 -17.24 4.08 6.86
N VAL A 250 -16.80 3.28 5.88
CA VAL A 250 -16.39 1.87 6.06
C VAL A 250 -14.91 1.77 6.52
N ILE A 251 -14.24 2.91 6.73
CA ILE A 251 -12.89 3.00 7.29
C ILE A 251 -12.95 3.73 8.62
#